data_AF-A0A858SUT4-F1
#
_entry.id   AF-A0A858SUT4-F1
#
_cell.length_a   1.000
_cell.length_b   1.000
_cell.length_c   1.000
_cell.angle_alpha   90.00
_cell.angle_beta   90.00
_cell.angle_gamma   90.00
#
_symmetry.space_group_name_H-M   'P 1'
#
loop_
_entity.id
_entity.type
_entity.pdbx_description
1 polymer ?
#
loop_
_entity_poly.entity_id
_entity_poly.type
_entity_poly.pdbx_seq_one_letter_code
_entity_poly.pdbx_strand_id
1 'polypeptide(L)'
;MLILAVMLNCLAAGMLFLGAAQYTLGSVPADYHAEILEKEGVELSPHMIGILASLYRSLAATMAALGLMILVLSLGPVAQDAVWAQGIVAMAGSLFAAAATLGPLAIEGETGVRTPWRAGLAFGGVIFAGFFLALIG
;
A
#
# COMPACT_ATOMS: atom_id res chain seq x y z
N MET A 1 -23.87 -15.56 -13.13
CA MET A 1 -23.08 -15.64 -11.88
C MET A 1 -21.65 -15.14 -12.05
N LEU A 2 -20.85 -15.67 -12.99
CA LEU A 2 -19.47 -15.21 -13.21
C LEU A 2 -19.36 -13.71 -13.54
N ILE A 3 -20.14 -13.22 -14.51
CA ILE A 3 -20.14 -11.79 -14.89
C ILE A 3 -20.44 -10.89 -13.69
N LEU A 4 -21.44 -11.25 -12.88
CA LEU A 4 -21.78 -10.50 -11.67
C LEU A 4 -20.64 -10.50 -10.66
N ALA A 5 -19.95 -11.63 -10.45
CA ALA A 5 -18.79 -11.71 -9.57
C ALA A 5 -17.65 -10.80 -10.05
N VAL A 6 -17.35 -10.79 -11.36
CA VAL A 6 -16.34 -9.90 -11.95
C VAL A 6 -16.73 -8.44 -11.74
N MET A 7 -17.99 -8.07 -11.96
CA MET A 7 -18.46 -6.70 -11.72
C MET A 7 -18.31 -6.27 -10.25
N LEU A 8 -18.66 -7.16 -9.30
CA LEU A 8 -18.50 -6.89 -7.87
C LEU A 8 -17.03 -6.74 -7.46
N ASN A 9 -16.13 -7.54 -8.05
CA ASN A 9 -14.69 -7.40 -7.82
C ASN A 9 -14.14 -6.08 -8.37
N CYS A 10 -14.57 -5.67 -9.57
CA CYS A 10 -14.19 -4.37 -10.11
C CYS A 10 -14.68 -3.20 -9.24
N LEU A 11 -15.91 -3.31 -8.71
CA LEU A 11 -16.43 -2.32 -7.76
C LEU A 11 -15.59 -2.28 -6.48
N ALA A 12 -15.24 -3.44 -5.91
CA ALA A 12 -14.39 -3.53 -4.73
C ALA A 12 -12.99 -2.92 -4.98
N ALA A 13 -12.38 -3.20 -6.14
CA ALA A 13 -11.12 -2.59 -6.55
C ALA A 13 -11.25 -1.06 -6.66
N GLY A 14 -12.34 -0.56 -7.24
CA GLY A 14 -12.65 0.87 -7.31
C GLY A 14 -12.75 1.52 -5.92
N MET A 15 -13.44 0.88 -4.98
CA MET A 15 -13.54 1.36 -3.60
C MET A 15 -12.17 1.39 -2.89
N LEU A 16 -11.31 0.40 -3.15
CA LEU A 16 -9.94 0.39 -2.63
C LEU A 16 -9.10 1.53 -3.18
N PHE A 17 -9.22 1.85 -4.48
CA PHE A 17 -8.54 3.01 -5.06
C PHE A 17 -9.06 4.34 -4.52
N LEU A 18 -10.36 4.48 -4.29
CA LEU A 18 -10.93 5.66 -3.64
C LEU A 18 -10.41 5.83 -2.21
N GLY A 19 -10.36 4.74 -1.44
CA GLY A 19 -9.78 4.77 -0.09
C GLY A 19 -8.28 5.08 -0.12
N ALA A 20 -7.52 4.50 -1.05
CA ALA A 20 -6.11 4.84 -1.24
C ALA A 20 -5.93 6.34 -1.55
N ALA A 21 -6.75 6.88 -2.47
CA ALA A 21 -6.74 8.29 -2.81
C ALA A 21 -7.02 9.17 -1.59
N GLN A 22 -8.01 8.82 -0.77
CA GLN A 22 -8.35 9.54 0.45
C GLN A 22 -7.16 9.61 1.42
N TYR A 23 -6.43 8.51 1.61
CA TYR A 23 -5.27 8.47 2.51
C TYR A 23 -3.98 9.06 1.90
N THR A 24 -3.88 9.21 0.57
CA THR A 24 -2.74 9.88 -0.07
C THR A 24 -2.93 11.38 -0.28
N LEU A 25 -4.14 11.81 -0.61
CA LEU A 25 -4.45 13.18 -1.05
C LEU A 25 -5.25 13.96 0.00
N GLY A 26 -5.80 13.28 1.00
CA GLY A 26 -6.56 13.89 2.08
C GLY A 26 -5.68 14.57 3.13
N SER A 27 -6.35 15.14 4.13
CA SER A 27 -5.72 15.74 5.30
C SER A 27 -4.94 14.70 6.11
N VAL A 28 -3.83 15.16 6.72
CA VAL A 28 -3.08 14.38 7.71
C VAL A 28 -2.98 15.22 8.99
N PRO A 29 -3.55 14.76 10.13
CA PRO A 29 -4.45 13.60 10.26
C PRO A 29 -5.74 13.74 9.44
N ALA A 30 -6.40 12.60 9.18
CA ALA A 30 -7.76 12.61 8.64
C ALA A 30 -8.69 13.29 9.64
N ASP A 31 -9.76 13.93 9.17
CA ASP A 31 -10.59 14.82 10.00
C ASP A 31 -11.10 14.14 11.29
N TYR A 32 -11.54 12.88 11.20
CA TYR A 32 -11.99 12.14 12.39
C TYR A 32 -10.85 11.84 13.38
N HIS A 33 -9.62 11.61 12.89
CA HIS A 33 -8.46 11.44 13.76
C HIS A 33 -8.08 12.76 14.42
N ALA A 34 -8.17 13.88 13.70
CA ALA A 34 -7.96 15.21 14.26
C ALA A 34 -8.97 15.50 15.39
N GLU A 35 -10.26 15.24 15.15
CA GLU A 35 -11.33 15.45 16.12
C GLU A 35 -11.15 14.58 17.38
N ILE A 36 -10.74 13.31 17.21
CA ILE A 36 -10.46 12.43 18.36
C ILE A 36 -9.27 12.95 19.16
N LEU A 37 -8.17 13.33 18.51
CA LEU A 37 -6.98 13.83 19.19
C LEU A 37 -7.23 15.15 19.91
N GLU A 38 -8.04 16.03 19.33
CA GLU A 38 -8.46 17.29 19.96
C GLU A 38 -9.30 17.02 21.22
N LYS A 39 -10.24 16.07 21.18
CA LYS A 39 -11.04 15.67 22.36
C LYS A 39 -10.19 15.10 23.50
N GLU A 40 -9.09 14.44 23.16
CA GLU A 40 -8.11 13.91 24.12
C GLU A 40 -7.10 14.98 24.59
N GLY A 41 -7.20 16.22 24.11
CA GLY A 41 -6.28 17.31 24.46
C GLY A 41 -4.86 17.13 23.92
N VAL A 42 -4.70 16.37 22.82
CA VAL A 42 -3.39 16.09 22.22
C VAL A 42 -3.00 17.20 21.24
N GLU A 43 -1.93 17.92 21.57
CA GLU A 43 -1.29 18.84 20.62
C GLU A 43 -0.44 18.07 19.60
N LEU A 44 -0.73 18.26 18.31
CA LEU A 44 -0.03 17.59 17.22
C LEU A 44 1.32 18.24 16.93
N SER A 45 2.40 17.57 17.33
CA SER A 45 3.75 17.95 16.90
C SER A 45 3.99 17.63 15.42
N PRO A 46 4.93 18.32 14.75
CA PRO A 46 5.31 18.01 13.36
C PRO A 46 5.73 16.55 13.16
N HIS A 47 6.41 15.95 14.14
CA HIS A 47 6.81 14.53 14.07
C HIS A 47 5.61 13.58 14.16
N MET A 48 4.58 13.91 14.95
CA MET A 48 3.35 13.12 14.99
C MET A 48 2.61 13.15 13.66
N ILE A 49 2.55 14.33 13.02
CA ILE A 49 2.00 14.48 11.67
C ILE A 49 2.82 13.66 10.66
N GLY A 50 4.15 13.68 10.76
CA GLY A 50 5.03 12.87 9.92
C GLY A 50 4.78 11.36 10.06
N ILE A 51 4.66 10.87 11.30
CA ILE A 51 4.33 9.46 11.58
C ILE A 51 2.97 9.09 10.97
N LEU A 52 1.95 9.92 11.19
CA LEU A 52 0.62 9.71 10.61
C LEU A 52 0.65 9.70 9.08
N ALA A 53 1.37 10.63 8.46
CA ALA A 53 1.54 10.68 7.02
C ALA A 53 2.19 9.40 6.48
N SER A 54 3.24 8.91 7.15
CA SER A 54 3.91 7.66 6.81
C SER A 54 2.97 6.46 6.90
N LEU A 55 2.17 6.39 7.97
CA LEU A 55 1.17 5.33 8.16
C LEU A 55 0.09 5.38 7.08
N TYR A 56 -0.44 6.56 6.77
CA TYR A 56 -1.49 6.71 5.76
C TYR A 56 -0.99 6.37 4.36
N ARG A 57 0.24 6.78 4.01
CA ARG A 57 0.85 6.38 2.72
C ARG A 57 1.04 4.87 2.61
N SER A 58 1.42 4.21 3.70
CA SER A 58 1.55 2.75 3.75
C SER A 58 0.20 2.05 3.62
N LEU A 59 -0.83 2.55 4.31
CA LEU A 59 -2.21 2.06 4.19
C LEU A 59 -2.73 2.23 2.76
N ALA A 60 -2.57 3.42 2.19
CA ALA A 60 -2.99 3.71 0.83
C ALA A 60 -2.29 2.84 -0.22
N ALA A 61 -0.97 2.64 -0.08
CA ALA A 61 -0.23 1.73 -0.95
C ALA A 61 -0.73 0.30 -0.83
N THR A 62 -1.08 -0.16 0.37
CA THR A 62 -1.67 -1.49 0.59
C THR A 62 -3.03 -1.61 -0.09
N MET A 63 -3.90 -0.61 0.06
CA MET A 63 -5.22 -0.58 -0.60
C MET A 63 -5.10 -0.57 -2.12
N ALA A 64 -4.21 0.27 -2.67
CA ALA A 64 -3.96 0.34 -4.10
C ALA A 64 -3.35 -0.95 -4.65
N ALA A 65 -2.40 -1.57 -3.94
CA ALA A 65 -1.83 -2.86 -4.30
C ALA A 65 -2.89 -3.96 -4.33
N LEU A 66 -3.76 -4.03 -3.31
CA LEU A 66 -4.86 -4.99 -3.27
C LEU A 66 -5.89 -4.73 -4.37
N GLY A 67 -6.27 -3.46 -4.61
CA GLY A 67 -7.18 -3.09 -5.67
C GLY A 67 -6.66 -3.48 -7.04
N LEU A 68 -5.36 -3.27 -7.29
CA LEU A 68 -4.67 -3.69 -8.51
C LEU A 68 -4.69 -5.21 -8.66
N MET A 69 -4.35 -5.97 -7.62
CA MET A 69 -4.41 -7.43 -7.65
C MET A 69 -5.82 -7.94 -7.97
N ILE A 70 -6.85 -7.42 -7.30
CA ILE A 70 -8.25 -7.81 -7.52
C ILE A 70 -8.67 -7.51 -8.97
N LEU A 71 -8.36 -6.31 -9.46
CA LEU A 71 -8.72 -5.87 -10.80
C LEU A 71 -8.07 -6.76 -11.85
N VAL A 72 -6.76 -6.97 -11.75
CA VAL A 72 -6.02 -7.74 -12.75
C VAL A 72 -6.37 -9.22 -12.70
N LEU A 73 -6.58 -9.81 -11.52
CA LEU A 73 -7.01 -11.21 -11.41
C LEU A 73 -8.45 -11.44 -11.86
N SER A 74 -9.31 -10.41 -11.81
CA SER A 74 -10.72 -10.51 -12.22
C SER A 74 -10.94 -10.23 -13.71
N LEU A 75 -10.10 -9.39 -14.33
CA LEU A 75 -10.22 -8.98 -15.73
C LEU A 75 -9.18 -9.63 -16.65
N GLY A 76 -8.01 -9.97 -16.11
CA GLY A 76 -6.98 -10.67 -16.83
C GLY A 76 -7.40 -12.11 -17.10
N PRO A 77 -6.90 -12.72 -18.19
CA PRO A 77 -7.07 -14.15 -18.37
C PRO A 77 -6.48 -14.85 -17.14
N VAL A 78 -7.32 -15.57 -16.39
CA VAL A 78 -6.88 -16.44 -15.28
C VAL A 78 -6.06 -17.65 -15.81
N ALA A 79 -5.60 -17.61 -17.07
CA ALA A 79 -5.12 -18.75 -17.82
C ALA A 79 -3.70 -18.53 -18.37
N GLN A 80 -2.76 -19.24 -17.74
CA GLN A 80 -1.64 -20.02 -18.30
C GLN A 80 -0.19 -19.56 -18.14
N ASP A 81 0.12 -18.28 -17.94
CA ASP A 81 1.53 -17.88 -17.74
C ASP A 81 1.83 -17.48 -16.29
N ALA A 82 2.61 -18.34 -15.60
CA ALA A 82 3.15 -18.06 -14.27
C ALA A 82 3.86 -16.71 -14.21
N VAL A 83 4.50 -16.28 -15.31
CA VAL A 83 5.20 -15.01 -15.44
C VAL A 83 4.28 -13.80 -15.31
N TRP A 84 3.07 -13.85 -15.88
CA TRP A 84 2.10 -12.74 -15.78
C TRP A 84 1.66 -12.53 -14.33
N ALA A 85 1.29 -13.61 -13.64
CA ALA A 85 0.90 -13.57 -12.23
C ALA A 85 2.05 -13.04 -11.36
N GLN A 86 3.28 -13.49 -11.60
CA GLN A 86 4.47 -13.03 -10.88
C GLN A 86 4.77 -11.55 -11.16
N GLY A 87 4.53 -11.05 -12.37
CA GLY A 87 4.64 -9.64 -12.70
C GLY A 87 3.67 -8.76 -11.92
N ILE A 88 2.42 -9.20 -11.74
CA ILE A 88 1.43 -8.46 -10.94
C ILE A 88 1.81 -8.48 -9.46
N VAL A 89 2.25 -9.63 -8.94
CA VAL A 89 2.77 -9.75 -7.56
C VAL A 89 3.96 -8.81 -7.36
N ALA A 90 4.88 -8.76 -8.32
CA ALA A 90 6.02 -7.85 -8.28
C ALA A 90 5.59 -6.38 -8.26
N MET A 91 4.65 -6.00 -9.10
CA MET A 91 4.13 -4.63 -9.18
C MET A 91 3.38 -4.22 -7.89
N ALA A 92 2.41 -5.03 -7.44
CA ALA A 92 1.64 -4.75 -6.23
C ALA A 92 2.54 -4.76 -4.98
N GLY A 93 3.44 -5.74 -4.91
CA GLY A 93 4.43 -5.86 -3.84
C GLY A 93 5.41 -4.69 -3.79
N SER A 94 5.85 -4.18 -4.95
CA SER A 94 6.73 -3.00 -5.04
C SER A 94 6.04 -1.74 -4.52
N LEU A 95 4.75 -1.57 -4.84
CA LEU A 95 3.97 -0.43 -4.35
C LEU A 95 3.94 -0.40 -2.82
N PHE A 96 3.66 -1.55 -2.20
CA PHE A 96 3.69 -1.69 -0.74
C PHE A 96 5.10 -1.52 -0.17
N ALA A 97 6.10 -2.21 -0.73
CA ALA A 97 7.48 -2.19 -0.26
C ALA A 97 8.06 -0.77 -0.28
N ALA A 98 7.78 0.00 -1.33
CA ALA A 98 8.20 1.39 -1.45
C ALA A 98 7.60 2.25 -0.32
N ALA A 99 6.28 2.16 -0.09
CA ALA A 99 5.63 2.94 0.97
C ALA A 99 6.11 2.53 2.38
N ALA A 100 6.22 1.23 2.63
CA ALA A 100 6.70 0.67 3.90
C ALA A 100 8.19 0.95 4.18
N THR A 101 8.95 1.35 3.16
CA THR A 101 10.36 1.72 3.28
C THR A 101 10.52 3.23 3.40
N LEU A 102 10.03 3.98 2.41
CA LEU A 102 10.34 5.40 2.24
C LEU A 102 9.75 6.26 3.35
N GLY A 103 8.53 5.97 3.81
CA GLY A 103 7.90 6.70 4.90
C GLY A 103 8.69 6.57 6.21
N PRO A 104 8.89 5.35 6.73
CA PRO A 104 9.64 5.18 7.97
C PRO A 104 11.11 5.64 7.85
N LEU A 105 11.75 5.47 6.69
CA LEU A 105 13.11 5.95 6.45
C LEU A 105 13.21 7.48 6.55
N ALA A 106 12.25 8.21 5.99
CA ALA A 106 12.19 9.67 6.12
C ALA A 106 12.06 10.10 7.59
N ILE A 107 11.18 9.43 8.34
CA ILE A 107 11.01 9.69 9.78
C ILE A 107 12.27 9.37 10.59
N GLU A 108 12.98 8.27 10.28
CA GLU A 108 14.28 7.96 10.92
C GLU A 108 15.30 9.05 10.65
N GLY A 109 15.35 9.56 9.41
CA GLY A 109 16.24 10.67 9.02
C GLY A 109 15.93 11.99 9.72
N GLU A 110 14.64 12.31 9.93
CA GLU A 110 14.19 13.55 10.58
C GLU A 110 14.30 13.51 12.11
N THR A 111 14.08 12.35 12.73
CA THR A 111 13.97 12.22 14.20
C THR A 111 15.22 11.62 14.85
N GLY A 112 16.06 10.92 14.09
CA GLY A 112 17.15 10.09 14.62
C GLY A 112 16.68 8.82 15.34
N VAL A 113 15.36 8.59 15.43
CA VAL A 113 14.78 7.39 16.06
C VAL A 113 14.71 6.28 15.02
N ARG A 114 15.26 5.10 15.36
CA ARG A 114 15.22 3.94 14.46
C ARG A 114 13.79 3.51 14.15
N THR A 115 13.48 3.35 12.86
CA THR A 115 12.20 2.87 12.35
C THR A 115 12.38 1.55 11.58
N PRO A 116 11.31 0.75 11.39
CA PRO A 116 11.42 -0.57 10.78
C PRO A 116 11.46 -0.56 9.24
N TRP A 117 11.98 0.48 8.58
CA TRP A 117 12.02 0.60 7.11
C TRP A 117 12.70 -0.58 6.40
N ARG A 118 13.65 -1.23 7.07
CA ARG A 118 14.38 -2.40 6.57
C ARG A 118 13.46 -3.60 6.29
N ALA A 119 12.34 -3.70 7.00
CA ALA A 119 11.34 -4.74 6.75
C ALA A 119 10.67 -4.56 5.39
N GLY A 120 10.36 -3.30 5.02
CA GLY A 120 9.83 -2.97 3.69
C GLY A 120 10.80 -3.35 2.56
N LEU A 121 12.10 -3.07 2.76
CA LEU A 121 13.14 -3.49 1.81
C LEU A 121 13.29 -5.01 1.72
N ALA A 122 13.32 -5.71 2.85
CA ALA A 122 13.42 -7.15 2.88
C ALA A 122 12.24 -7.79 2.14
N PHE A 123 11.03 -7.30 2.40
CA PHE A 123 9.82 -7.73 1.70
C PHE A 123 9.90 -7.48 0.19
N GLY A 124 10.28 -6.27 -0.23
CA GLY A 124 10.48 -5.95 -1.65
C GLY A 124 11.54 -6.84 -2.30
N GLY A 125 12.66 -7.07 -1.61
CA GLY A 125 13.74 -7.94 -2.08
C GLY A 125 13.30 -9.38 -2.29
N VAL A 126 12.51 -9.94 -1.37
CA VAL A 126 11.95 -11.30 -1.51
C VAL A 126 10.99 -11.40 -2.69
N ILE A 127 10.13 -10.40 -2.89
CA ILE A 127 9.21 -10.35 -4.04
C ILE A 127 9.97 -10.27 -5.36
N PHE A 128 10.98 -9.39 -5.47
CA PHE A 128 11.78 -9.29 -6.68
C PHE A 128 12.57 -10.58 -6.94
N ALA A 129 13.14 -11.20 -5.90
CA ALA A 129 13.80 -12.49 -6.04
C ALA A 129 12.84 -13.55 -6.59
N GLY A 130 11.61 -13.64 -6.06
CA GLY A 130 10.58 -14.54 -6.58
C GLY A 130 10.24 -14.27 -8.05
N PHE A 131 10.07 -13.00 -8.41
CA PHE A 131 9.79 -12.60 -9.79
C PHE A 131 10.94 -12.98 -10.75
N PHE A 132 12.20 -12.68 -10.41
CA PHE A 132 13.34 -13.03 -11.24
C PHE A 132 13.53 -14.54 -11.37
N LEU A 133 13.32 -15.30 -10.30
CA LEU A 133 13.34 -16.76 -10.34
C LEU A 133 12.27 -17.30 -11.29
N ALA A 134 11.09 -16.68 -11.33
CA ALA A 134 10.02 -17.05 -12.26
C ALA A 134 10.29 -16.68 -13.73
N LEU A 135 11.26 -15.80 -14.01
CA LEU A 135 11.64 -15.46 -15.39
C LEU A 135 12.65 -16.44 -15.99
N ILE A 136 13.37 -17.19 -15.16
CA ILE A 136 14.47 -18.08 -15.58
C ILE A 136 14.15 -19.57 -15.44
N GLY A 137 13.03 -19.93 -14.80
CA GLY A 137 12.55 -21.30 -14.63
C GLY A 137 11.29 -21.55 -15.43
#